data_AF-A0A5C9EF58-F1
#
_entry.id   AF-A0A5C9EF58-F1
#
_cell.length_a   1.000
_cell.length_b   1.000
_cell.length_c   1.000
_cell.angle_alpha   90.00
_cell.angle_beta   90.00
_cell.angle_gamma   90.00
#
_symmetry.space_group_name_H-M   'P 1'
#
loop_
_entity.id
_entity.type
_entity.pdbx_description
1 polymer ?
#
loop_
_entity_poly.entity_id
_entity_poly.type
_entity_poly.pdbx_seq_one_letter_code
_entity_poly.pdbx_strand_id
1 'polypeptide(L)'
;MDTILQECLEHRIRTLKTLVTNSSNEMKRVESIYLLKEVARKDDLFFKFIENLLISDSNPTIRYITLKIIKEHYLDRAFEPLCWAYKHETSLECILQIISIFGEMNTHLSCEYLGHELRNIKISEFYSYVMNMMDKGESKTLDGAEMAKILTQYHIIKNFLAQFELIRYKIEKGRIIDLDFSFVYHNGFTTSIIAQLPKIIRNLKGLRSLNLKYNKLKEFPRFIKYLTRLKYLDLSNNQISEIPTNITELNSLTHLDLSWNNLQYIPDEILHLSNLKSLNVRYNRIEHAREPLSYLKKQGIQIYL
;
A
#
# COMPACT_ATOMS: atom_id res chain seq x y z
N MET A 1 -14.99 -8.17 45.25
CA MET A 1 -15.37 -8.62 43.90
C MET A 1 -14.30 -8.29 42.86
N ASP A 2 -13.56 -7.18 43.00
CA ASP A 2 -12.54 -6.77 42.01
C ASP A 2 -11.31 -7.68 41.89
N THR A 3 -10.85 -8.30 42.98
CA THR A 3 -9.60 -9.08 42.97
C THR A 3 -9.69 -10.34 42.11
N ILE A 4 -10.80 -11.08 42.18
CA ILE A 4 -11.01 -12.32 41.42
C ILE A 4 -11.14 -12.02 39.92
N LEU A 5 -11.84 -10.94 39.57
CA LEU A 5 -11.97 -10.50 38.17
C LEU A 5 -10.62 -10.08 37.60
N GLN A 6 -9.79 -9.38 38.38
CA GLN A 6 -8.46 -8.98 37.98
C GLN A 6 -7.52 -10.18 37.80
N GLU A 7 -7.53 -11.15 38.71
CA GLU A 7 -6.76 -12.39 38.59
C GLU A 7 -7.17 -13.22 37.36
N CYS A 8 -8.48 -13.32 37.11
CA CYS A 8 -9.01 -13.99 35.91
C CYS A 8 -8.55 -13.28 34.62
N LEU A 9 -8.52 -11.95 34.61
CA LEU A 9 -8.04 -11.17 33.46
C LEU A 9 -6.55 -11.38 33.24
N GLU A 10 -5.74 -11.34 34.30
CA GLU A 10 -4.30 -11.58 34.22
C GLU A 10 -3.98 -13.01 33.73
N HIS A 11 -4.75 -14.00 34.19
CA HIS A 11 -4.62 -15.37 33.69
C HIS A 11 -4.88 -15.45 32.19
N ARG A 12 -5.97 -14.83 31.70
CA ARG A 12 -6.29 -14.77 30.26
C ARG A 12 -5.20 -14.08 29.45
N ILE A 13 -4.64 -12.98 29.95
CA ILE A 13 -3.51 -12.28 29.30
C ILE A 13 -2.30 -13.22 29.18
N ARG A 14 -1.97 -13.98 30.24
CA ARG A 14 -0.87 -14.96 30.19
C ARG A 14 -1.14 -16.05 29.15
N THR A 15 -2.35 -16.61 29.14
CA THR A 15 -2.76 -17.61 28.14
C THR A 15 -2.62 -17.08 26.72
N LEU A 16 -3.09 -15.86 26.46
CA LEU A 16 -2.97 -15.24 25.15
C LEU A 16 -1.50 -15.03 24.75
N LYS A 17 -0.64 -14.56 25.68
CA LYS A 17 0.80 -14.44 25.40
C LYS A 17 1.41 -15.79 25.00
N THR A 18 1.07 -16.87 25.72
CA THR A 18 1.51 -18.23 25.38
C THR A 18 0.99 -18.69 24.01
N LEU A 19 -0.26 -18.36 23.67
CA LEU A 19 -0.81 -18.69 22.35
C LEU A 19 -0.07 -17.96 21.23
N VAL A 20 0.24 -16.68 21.41
CA VAL A 20 1.03 -15.93 20.43
C VAL A 20 2.42 -16.53 20.24
N THR A 21 3.11 -16.94 21.30
CA THR A 21 4.50 -17.41 21.19
C THR A 21 4.62 -18.87 20.76
N ASN A 22 3.72 -19.74 21.22
CA ASN A 22 3.94 -21.19 21.16
C ASN A 22 2.96 -21.93 20.23
N SER A 23 1.89 -21.27 19.76
CA SER A 23 0.96 -21.95 18.86
C SER A 23 1.58 -22.16 17.47
N SER A 24 1.42 -23.36 16.91
CA SER A 24 1.75 -23.63 15.51
C SER A 24 0.71 -23.08 14.52
N ASN A 25 -0.46 -22.65 15.00
CA ASN A 25 -1.53 -22.12 14.16
C ASN A 25 -1.41 -20.60 14.04
N GLU A 26 -0.98 -20.11 12.88
CA GLU A 26 -0.75 -18.68 12.64
C GLU A 26 -2.00 -17.82 12.84
N MET A 27 -3.19 -18.28 12.43
CA MET A 27 -4.42 -17.54 12.63
C MET A 27 -4.73 -17.35 14.12
N LYS A 28 -4.56 -18.41 14.93
CA LYS A 28 -4.73 -18.30 16.39
C LYS A 28 -3.72 -17.33 17.01
N ARG A 29 -2.48 -17.32 16.54
CA ARG A 29 -1.47 -16.35 17.00
C ARG A 29 -1.91 -14.92 16.68
N VAL A 30 -2.37 -14.68 15.45
CA VAL A 30 -2.85 -13.38 14.98
C VAL A 30 -4.08 -12.90 15.77
N GLU A 31 -5.08 -13.77 15.97
CA GLU A 31 -6.25 -13.44 16.80
C GLU A 31 -5.85 -13.14 18.25
N SER A 32 -4.93 -13.92 18.81
CA SER A 32 -4.47 -13.75 20.19
C SER A 32 -3.76 -12.41 20.40
N ILE A 33 -2.94 -11.95 19.43
CA ILE A 33 -2.28 -10.64 19.54
C ILE A 33 -3.28 -9.49 19.38
N TYR A 34 -4.31 -9.63 18.54
CA TYR A 34 -5.39 -8.65 18.48
C TYR A 34 -6.16 -8.54 19.80
N LEU A 35 -6.47 -9.67 20.44
CA LEU A 35 -7.10 -9.64 21.75
C LEU A 35 -6.18 -9.03 22.81
N LEU A 36 -4.89 -9.38 22.82
CA LEU A 36 -3.90 -8.78 23.72
C LEU A 36 -3.79 -7.27 23.55
N LYS A 37 -3.86 -6.76 22.32
CA LYS A 37 -3.88 -5.32 22.06
C LYS A 37 -5.00 -4.63 22.84
N GLU A 38 -6.18 -5.24 22.93
CA GLU A 38 -7.32 -4.64 23.63
C GLU A 38 -7.23 -4.80 25.16
N VAL A 39 -6.83 -5.99 25.64
CA VAL A 39 -6.99 -6.34 27.06
C VAL A 39 -5.73 -6.16 27.91
N ALA A 40 -4.53 -6.14 27.31
CA ALA A 40 -3.29 -6.06 28.06
C ALA A 40 -3.04 -4.64 28.61
N ARG A 41 -2.52 -4.57 29.84
CA ARG A 41 -1.94 -3.32 30.38
C ARG A 41 -0.78 -2.90 29.51
N LYS A 42 -0.71 -1.61 29.18
CA LYS A 42 0.33 -1.02 28.31
C LYS A 42 1.58 -0.65 29.12
N ASP A 43 2.07 -1.60 29.90
CA ASP A 43 3.23 -1.45 30.77
C ASP A 43 4.54 -1.89 30.09
N ASP A 44 5.65 -1.80 30.83
CA ASP A 44 6.99 -2.17 30.36
C ASP A 44 7.11 -3.66 30.00
N LEU A 45 6.41 -4.54 30.73
CA LEU A 45 6.43 -5.97 30.48
C LEU A 45 5.68 -6.29 29.17
N PHE A 46 4.60 -5.58 28.89
CA PHE A 46 3.92 -5.71 27.61
C PHE A 46 4.75 -5.11 26.47
N PHE A 47 5.40 -3.97 26.67
CA PHE A 47 6.31 -3.42 25.66
C PHE A 47 7.41 -4.42 25.30
N LYS A 48 8.12 -4.99 26.29
CA LYS A 48 9.19 -5.98 26.05
C LYS A 48 8.69 -7.22 25.31
N PHE A 49 7.46 -7.65 25.62
CA PHE A 49 6.81 -8.75 24.89
C PHE A 49 6.58 -8.39 23.41
N ILE A 50 6.03 -7.20 23.14
CA ILE A 50 5.77 -6.68 21.80
C ILE A 50 7.07 -6.46 21.02
N GLU A 51 8.10 -5.88 21.65
CA GLU A 51 9.45 -5.70 21.11
C GLU A 51 10.08 -7.03 20.67
N ASN A 52 10.03 -8.06 21.52
CA ASN A 52 10.55 -9.38 21.17
C ASN A 52 9.86 -9.99 19.95
N LEU A 53 8.54 -9.81 19.84
CA LEU A 53 7.79 -10.24 18.65
C LEU A 53 8.18 -9.44 17.41
N LEU A 54 8.44 -8.13 17.53
CA LEU A 54 8.94 -7.32 16.41
C LEU A 54 10.25 -7.88 15.88
N ILE A 55 11.17 -8.19 16.79
CA ILE A 55 12.56 -8.52 16.46
C ILE A 55 12.68 -9.97 15.97
N SER A 56 11.99 -10.91 16.60
CA SER A 56 12.28 -12.35 16.41
C SER A 56 11.17 -13.17 15.75
N ASP A 57 9.93 -12.65 15.67
CA ASP A 57 8.84 -13.46 15.13
C ASP A 57 9.03 -13.70 13.63
N SER A 58 8.86 -14.94 13.17
CA SER A 58 8.99 -15.27 11.75
C SER A 58 7.79 -14.79 10.92
N ASN A 59 6.62 -14.60 11.53
CA ASN A 59 5.40 -14.23 10.82
C ASN A 59 5.31 -12.71 10.61
N PRO A 60 5.34 -12.21 9.35
CA PRO A 60 5.30 -10.77 9.07
C PRO A 60 3.98 -10.11 9.49
N THR A 61 2.87 -10.85 9.54
CA THR A 61 1.57 -10.33 10.01
C THR A 61 1.65 -10.00 11.51
N ILE A 62 2.29 -10.86 12.31
CA ILE A 62 2.50 -10.61 13.73
C ILE A 62 3.40 -9.40 13.93
N ARG A 63 4.54 -9.34 13.23
CA ARG A 63 5.44 -8.17 13.26
C ARG A 63 4.72 -6.88 12.89
N TYR A 64 3.88 -6.91 11.86
CA TYR A 64 3.07 -5.76 11.43
C TYR A 64 2.05 -5.31 12.48
N ILE A 65 1.37 -6.24 13.16
CA ILE A 65 0.45 -5.91 14.27
C ILE A 65 1.22 -5.30 15.44
N THR A 66 2.37 -5.88 15.78
CA THR A 66 3.29 -5.34 16.78
C THR A 66 3.72 -3.91 16.45
N LEU A 67 4.07 -3.61 15.19
CA LEU A 67 4.40 -2.25 14.75
C LEU A 67 3.24 -1.26 14.97
N LYS A 68 1.99 -1.70 14.75
CA LYS A 68 0.80 -0.87 15.06
C LYS A 68 0.66 -0.61 16.56
N ILE A 69 0.88 -1.63 17.40
CA ILE A 69 0.84 -1.49 18.86
C ILE A 69 1.92 -0.51 19.33
N ILE A 70 3.14 -0.63 18.80
CA ILE A 70 4.25 0.28 19.12
C ILE A 70 3.90 1.71 18.71
N LYS A 71 3.39 1.90 17.50
CA LYS A 71 2.95 3.21 17.01
C LYS A 71 1.91 3.85 17.92
N GLU A 72 0.91 3.09 18.35
CA GLU A 72 -0.23 3.61 19.11
C GLU A 72 0.09 3.89 20.58
N HIS A 73 1.01 3.13 21.19
CA HIS A 73 1.18 3.14 22.65
C HIS A 73 2.61 3.39 23.14
N TYR A 74 3.63 3.27 22.28
CA TYR A 74 5.04 3.22 22.68
C TYR A 74 5.95 4.01 21.74
N LEU A 75 5.44 5.09 21.14
CA LEU A 75 6.15 5.88 20.14
C LEU A 75 7.46 6.46 20.69
N ASP A 76 7.47 6.85 21.96
CA ASP A 76 8.60 7.38 22.71
C ASP A 76 9.76 6.38 22.89
N ARG A 77 9.46 5.08 22.83
CA ARG A 77 10.43 3.99 23.00
C ARG A 77 10.73 3.23 21.71
N ALA A 78 10.15 3.65 20.60
CA ALA A 78 10.15 2.88 19.37
C ALA A 78 11.49 2.93 18.61
N PHE A 79 12.33 3.95 18.85
CA PHE A 79 13.48 4.23 17.96
C PHE A 79 14.45 3.05 17.80
N GLU A 80 14.97 2.51 18.90
CA GLU A 80 15.99 1.45 18.86
C GLU A 80 15.45 0.13 18.29
N PRO A 81 14.28 -0.39 18.73
CA PRO A 81 13.68 -1.59 18.13
C PRO A 81 13.40 -1.43 16.64
N LEU A 82 12.94 -0.25 16.22
CA LEU A 82 12.64 0.02 14.81
C LEU A 82 13.91 0.09 13.96
N CYS A 83 15.02 0.64 14.48
CA CYS A 83 16.31 0.63 13.79
C CYS A 83 16.77 -0.81 13.52
N TRP A 84 16.65 -1.69 14.52
CA TRP A 84 17.00 -3.09 14.36
C TRP A 84 16.07 -3.78 13.35
N ALA A 85 14.75 -3.60 13.50
CA ALA A 85 13.75 -4.22 12.64
C ALA A 85 13.93 -3.78 11.19
N TYR A 86 14.11 -2.49 10.92
CA TYR A 86 14.27 -1.97 9.57
C TYR A 86 15.43 -2.60 8.81
N LYS A 87 16.55 -2.89 9.49
CA LYS A 87 17.75 -3.49 8.86
C LYS A 87 17.58 -4.96 8.50
N HIS A 88 16.73 -5.69 9.22
CA HIS A 88 16.58 -7.14 9.10
C HIS A 88 15.21 -7.57 8.56
N GLU A 89 14.30 -6.62 8.35
CA GLU A 89 12.96 -6.90 7.85
C GLU A 89 12.97 -7.20 6.35
N THR A 90 12.20 -8.21 5.97
CA THR A 90 12.02 -8.68 4.58
C THR A 90 10.63 -8.36 4.03
N SER A 91 9.65 -8.17 4.91
CA SER A 91 8.29 -7.77 4.55
C SER A 91 8.24 -6.29 4.18
N LEU A 92 7.91 -6.00 2.92
CA LEU A 92 7.70 -4.61 2.48
C LEU A 92 6.66 -3.91 3.37
N GLU A 93 5.57 -4.57 3.74
CA GLU A 93 4.52 -3.96 4.57
C GLU A 93 5.06 -3.50 5.94
N CYS A 94 5.91 -4.31 6.57
CA CYS A 94 6.59 -3.94 7.80
C CYS A 94 7.59 -2.80 7.58
N ILE A 95 8.40 -2.85 6.50
CA ILE A 95 9.35 -1.77 6.15
C ILE A 95 8.60 -0.44 6.01
N LEU A 96 7.51 -0.41 5.24
CA LEU A 96 6.71 0.80 5.04
C LEU A 96 6.11 1.31 6.35
N GLN A 97 5.67 0.40 7.22
CA GLN A 97 5.15 0.76 8.54
C GLN A 97 6.24 1.34 9.45
N ILE A 98 7.44 0.76 9.46
CA ILE A 98 8.58 1.27 10.23
C ILE A 98 8.96 2.67 9.75
N ILE A 99 9.08 2.87 8.44
CA ILE A 99 9.38 4.19 7.85
C ILE A 99 8.30 5.22 8.23
N SER A 100 7.02 4.83 8.18
CA SER A 100 5.93 5.70 8.61
C SER A 100 6.05 6.07 10.09
N ILE A 101 6.46 5.15 10.96
CA ILE A 101 6.65 5.44 12.38
C ILE A 101 7.82 6.40 12.58
N PHE A 102 8.97 6.18 11.92
CA PHE A 102 10.09 7.14 11.98
C PHE A 102 9.68 8.54 11.55
N GLY A 103 8.89 8.66 10.47
CA GLY A 103 8.38 9.95 10.00
C GLY A 103 7.41 10.61 10.98
N GLU A 104 6.62 9.84 11.72
CA GLU A 104 5.69 10.33 12.74
C GLU A 104 6.38 10.73 14.04
N MET A 105 7.41 9.97 14.45
CA MET A 105 8.26 10.31 15.58
C MET A 105 8.91 11.68 15.39
N ASN A 106 9.44 11.92 14.18
CA ASN A 106 10.05 13.18 13.76
C ASN A 106 11.05 13.79 14.76
N THR A 107 11.70 12.94 15.55
CA THR A 107 12.78 13.29 16.49
C THR A 107 14.09 13.51 15.75
N HIS A 108 15.06 14.19 16.37
CA HIS A 108 16.41 14.34 15.81
C HIS A 108 17.01 12.99 15.35
N LEU A 109 16.95 11.97 16.22
CA LEU A 109 17.50 10.64 15.93
C LEU A 109 16.80 9.95 14.76
N SER A 110 15.46 9.99 14.70
CA SER A 110 14.72 9.42 13.57
C SER A 110 14.97 10.16 12.26
N CYS A 111 15.10 11.49 12.30
CA CYS A 111 15.40 12.30 11.13
C CYS A 111 16.82 12.05 10.61
N GLU A 112 17.80 11.96 11.51
CA GLU A 112 19.18 11.60 11.17
C GLU A 112 19.25 10.21 10.52
N TYR A 113 18.54 9.23 11.09
CA TYR A 113 18.46 7.88 10.56
C TYR A 113 17.83 7.83 9.16
N LEU A 114 16.66 8.47 8.97
CA LEU A 114 16.02 8.56 7.65
C LEU A 114 16.91 9.28 6.63
N GLY A 115 17.60 10.35 7.04
CA GLY A 115 18.55 11.07 6.20
C GLY A 115 19.74 10.20 5.78
N HIS A 116 20.28 9.39 6.68
CA HIS A 116 21.29 8.39 6.36
C HIS A 116 20.79 7.36 5.33
N GLU A 117 19.60 6.80 5.53
CA GLU A 117 19.01 5.85 4.60
C GLU A 117 18.75 6.45 3.21
N LEU A 118 18.29 7.70 3.15
CA LEU A 118 18.11 8.43 1.89
C LEU A 118 19.42 8.61 1.11
N ARG A 119 20.54 8.86 1.79
CA ARG A 119 21.85 8.98 1.12
C ARG A 119 22.36 7.67 0.53
N ASN A 120 21.86 6.54 1.02
CA ASN A 120 22.28 5.20 0.61
C ASN A 120 21.34 4.54 -0.43
N ILE A 121 20.35 5.27 -0.95
CA ILE A 121 19.46 4.74 -1.98
C ILE A 121 20.18 4.52 -3.31
N LYS A 122 19.81 3.45 -4.01
CA LYS A 122 20.53 2.99 -5.21
C LYS A 122 19.79 3.23 -6.53
N ILE A 123 18.51 3.60 -6.48
CA ILE A 123 17.70 3.81 -7.68
C ILE A 123 17.95 5.23 -8.18
N SER A 124 18.46 5.35 -9.41
CA SER A 124 19.05 6.58 -9.94
C SER A 124 18.09 7.77 -9.97
N GLU A 125 16.82 7.57 -10.32
CA GLU A 125 15.84 8.66 -10.35
C GLU A 125 15.61 9.24 -8.95
N PHE A 126 15.48 8.38 -7.93
CA PHE A 126 15.34 8.82 -6.54
C PHE A 126 16.64 9.44 -6.03
N TYR A 127 17.79 8.84 -6.30
CA TYR A 127 19.10 9.34 -5.90
C TYR A 127 19.33 10.76 -6.44
N SER A 128 19.11 10.97 -7.74
CA SER A 128 19.25 12.28 -8.38
C SER A 128 18.36 13.34 -7.72
N TYR A 129 17.09 13.01 -7.44
CA TYR A 129 16.19 13.91 -6.73
C TYR A 129 16.68 14.23 -5.31
N VAL A 130 17.08 13.22 -4.55
CA VAL A 130 17.51 13.36 -3.16
C VAL A 130 18.81 14.18 -3.05
N MET A 131 19.80 13.91 -3.90
CA MET A 131 21.04 14.68 -3.92
C MET A 131 20.79 16.14 -4.30
N ASN A 132 19.96 16.39 -5.32
CA ASN A 132 19.59 17.76 -5.70
C ASN A 132 18.88 18.52 -4.57
N MET A 133 17.99 17.83 -3.85
CA MET A 133 17.28 18.36 -2.69
C MET A 133 18.23 18.67 -1.52
N MET A 134 19.24 17.81 -1.27
CA MET A 134 20.21 18.00 -0.20
C MET A 134 21.27 19.08 -0.53
N ASP A 135 21.73 19.17 -1.79
CA ASP A 135 22.76 20.12 -2.23
C ASP A 135 22.25 21.57 -2.29
N LYS A 136 20.95 21.78 -2.57
CA LYS A 136 20.36 23.11 -2.73
C LYS A 136 20.19 23.91 -1.44
N GLY A 137 20.67 23.42 -0.31
CA GLY A 137 20.71 24.21 0.91
C GLY A 137 19.34 24.74 1.35
N GLU A 138 18.28 23.93 1.21
CA GLU A 138 17.11 24.11 2.08
C GLU A 138 17.55 23.73 3.50
N SER A 139 18.27 24.65 4.15
CA SER A 139 18.79 24.58 5.53
C SER A 139 17.66 24.65 6.58
N LYS A 140 16.50 24.08 6.27
CA LYS A 140 15.59 23.54 7.27
C LYS A 140 15.85 22.05 7.26
N THR A 141 16.28 21.50 8.39
CA THR A 141 16.26 20.06 8.68
C THR A 141 15.09 19.43 7.96
N LEU A 142 15.37 18.60 6.95
CA LEU A 142 14.34 17.91 6.18
C LEU A 142 13.37 17.29 7.18
N ASP A 143 12.10 17.62 7.02
CA ASP A 143 11.04 17.09 7.86
C ASP A 143 11.06 15.56 7.77
N GLY A 144 11.15 14.87 8.89
CA GLY A 144 11.20 13.41 8.96
C GLY A 144 10.01 12.78 8.24
N ALA A 145 8.85 13.45 8.27
CA ALA A 145 7.67 13.01 7.55
C ALA A 145 7.85 13.05 6.02
N GLU A 146 8.56 14.04 5.46
CA GLU A 146 8.82 14.10 4.02
C GLU A 146 9.90 13.09 3.60
N MET A 147 10.95 12.93 4.41
CA MET A 147 11.96 11.88 4.18
C MET A 147 11.34 10.48 4.20
N ALA A 148 10.45 10.23 5.15
CA ALA A 148 9.70 8.98 5.25
C ALA A 148 8.82 8.74 4.01
N LYS A 149 8.17 9.77 3.47
CA LYS A 149 7.40 9.65 2.21
C LYS A 149 8.30 9.27 1.04
N ILE A 150 9.46 9.91 0.89
CA ILE A 150 10.40 9.59 -0.21
C ILE A 150 10.91 8.15 -0.07
N LEU A 151 11.35 7.75 1.13
CA LEU A 151 11.81 6.37 1.39
C LEU A 151 10.70 5.34 1.17
N THR A 152 9.46 5.66 1.53
CA THR A 152 8.30 4.81 1.26
C THR A 152 8.17 4.56 -0.24
N GLN A 153 8.24 5.61 -1.07
CA GLN A 153 8.16 5.49 -2.53
C GLN A 153 9.36 4.70 -3.11
N TYR A 154 10.56 4.96 -2.59
CA TYR A 154 11.77 4.23 -2.96
C TYR A 154 11.65 2.72 -2.69
N HIS A 155 11.23 2.32 -1.49
CA HIS A 155 11.11 0.91 -1.13
C HIS A 155 10.04 0.18 -1.92
N ILE A 156 8.95 0.87 -2.32
CA ILE A 156 7.94 0.31 -3.21
C ILE A 156 8.55 -0.02 -4.58
N ILE A 157 9.28 0.92 -5.21
CA ILE A 157 9.93 0.65 -6.50
C ILE A 157 11.03 -0.39 -6.35
N LYS A 158 11.85 -0.32 -5.30
CA LYS A 158 12.89 -1.33 -5.03
C LYS A 158 12.28 -2.74 -4.93
N ASN A 159 11.15 -2.88 -4.24
CA ASN A 159 10.46 -4.15 -4.13
C ASN A 159 9.89 -4.62 -5.47
N PHE A 160 9.27 -3.73 -6.25
CA PHE A 160 8.78 -4.07 -7.59
C PHE A 160 9.91 -4.46 -8.55
N LEU A 161 11.05 -3.76 -8.55
CA LEU A 161 12.22 -4.12 -9.35
C LEU A 161 12.85 -5.46 -8.94
N ALA A 162 12.73 -5.84 -7.65
CA ALA A 162 13.18 -7.15 -7.18
C ALA A 162 12.20 -8.28 -7.55
N GLN A 163 10.91 -7.98 -7.68
CA GLN A 163 9.87 -8.95 -8.01
C GLN A 163 9.65 -9.11 -9.52
N PHE A 164 9.88 -8.05 -10.30
CA PHE A 164 9.57 -7.99 -11.72
C PHE A 164 10.83 -7.64 -12.51
N GLU A 165 11.14 -8.47 -13.50
CA GLU A 165 12.28 -8.26 -14.40
C GLU A 165 12.20 -6.92 -15.16
N LEU A 166 10.98 -6.48 -15.51
CA LEU A 166 10.74 -5.21 -16.17
C LEU A 166 9.47 -4.54 -15.65
N ILE A 167 9.64 -3.42 -14.94
CA ILE A 167 8.59 -2.47 -14.60
C ILE A 167 9.00 -1.08 -15.08
N ARG A 168 8.07 -0.33 -15.65
CA ARG A 168 8.30 1.08 -16.01
C ARG A 168 7.61 1.98 -15.00
N TYR A 169 8.27 3.06 -14.63
CA TYR A 169 7.73 4.04 -13.71
C TYR A 169 8.24 5.43 -14.03
N LYS A 170 7.56 6.45 -13.50
CA LYS A 170 8.08 7.82 -13.45
C LYS A 170 7.88 8.38 -12.06
N ILE A 171 8.84 9.19 -11.64
CA ILE A 171 8.74 9.93 -10.38
C ILE A 171 8.73 11.44 -10.63
N GLU A 172 8.07 12.17 -9.75
CA GLU A 172 8.11 13.63 -9.67
C GLU A 172 8.24 14.00 -8.20
N LYS A 173 9.28 14.78 -7.86
CA LYS A 173 9.58 15.21 -6.48
C LYS A 173 9.59 14.04 -5.47
N GLY A 174 10.27 12.95 -5.81
CA GLY A 174 10.37 11.76 -4.96
C GLY A 174 9.08 10.94 -4.83
N ARG A 175 8.04 11.24 -5.61
CA ARG A 175 6.76 10.49 -5.61
C ARG A 175 6.54 9.79 -6.93
N ILE A 176 5.98 8.59 -6.86
CA ILE A 176 5.63 7.82 -8.05
C ILE A 176 4.36 8.42 -8.66
N ILE A 177 4.44 8.81 -9.93
CA ILE A 177 3.33 9.43 -10.67
C ILE A 177 2.81 8.56 -11.82
N ASP A 178 3.62 7.61 -12.30
CA ASP A 178 3.31 6.70 -13.40
C ASP A 178 3.85 5.32 -13.03
N LEU A 179 3.02 4.28 -13.21
CA LEU A 179 3.39 2.88 -13.01
C LEU A 179 2.82 2.03 -14.13
N ASP A 180 3.67 1.24 -14.74
CA ASP A 180 3.32 0.39 -15.86
C ASP A 180 3.79 -1.05 -15.64
N PHE A 181 2.79 -1.90 -15.44
CA PHE A 181 2.90 -3.35 -15.25
C PHE A 181 2.61 -4.13 -16.54
N SER A 182 2.49 -3.48 -17.70
CA SER A 182 2.11 -4.17 -18.95
C SER A 182 3.15 -5.16 -19.48
N PHE A 183 4.37 -5.14 -18.93
CA PHE A 183 5.45 -6.06 -19.28
C PHE A 183 5.63 -7.22 -18.28
N VAL A 184 4.81 -7.27 -17.22
CA VAL A 184 4.97 -8.23 -16.12
C VAL A 184 4.29 -9.58 -16.41
N TYR A 185 3.51 -9.69 -17.48
CA TYR A 185 2.72 -10.87 -17.83
C TYR A 185 3.53 -12.16 -18.04
N HIS A 186 4.80 -12.06 -18.46
CA HIS A 186 5.69 -13.21 -18.63
C HIS A 186 6.11 -13.87 -17.32
N ASN A 187 6.13 -13.10 -16.21
CA ASN A 187 6.45 -13.60 -14.87
C ASN A 187 5.19 -13.95 -14.06
N GLY A 188 4.02 -13.97 -14.72
CA GLY A 188 2.74 -14.19 -14.09
C GLY A 188 2.42 -13.08 -13.11
N PHE A 189 1.65 -12.08 -13.56
CA PHE A 189 0.92 -11.23 -12.61
C PHE A 189 -0.11 -12.13 -11.89
N THR A 190 0.37 -12.81 -10.84
CA THR A 190 -0.34 -13.89 -10.17
C THR A 190 -1.34 -13.32 -9.18
N THR A 191 -2.26 -14.18 -8.74
CA THR A 191 -3.20 -13.87 -7.66
C THR A 191 -2.50 -13.41 -6.38
N SER A 192 -1.27 -13.86 -6.10
CA SER A 192 -0.51 -13.46 -4.92
C SER A 192 -0.01 -12.01 -5.00
N ILE A 193 0.44 -11.54 -6.18
CA ILE A 193 0.83 -10.14 -6.41
C ILE A 193 -0.40 -9.24 -6.27
N ILE A 194 -1.52 -9.62 -6.89
CA ILE A 194 -2.79 -8.89 -6.77
C ILE A 194 -3.26 -8.83 -5.32
N ALA A 195 -3.04 -9.88 -4.52
CA ALA A 195 -3.39 -9.87 -3.11
C ALA A 195 -2.54 -8.89 -2.27
N GLN A 196 -1.28 -8.65 -2.66
CA GLN A 196 -0.37 -7.74 -1.95
C GLN A 196 -0.50 -6.28 -2.40
N LEU A 197 -0.79 -6.03 -3.68
CA LEU A 197 -0.94 -4.69 -4.26
C LEU A 197 -1.90 -3.76 -3.49
N PRO A 198 -3.08 -4.18 -2.97
CA PRO A 198 -3.96 -3.33 -2.19
C PRO A 198 -3.32 -2.64 -1.00
N LYS A 199 -2.32 -3.26 -0.37
CA LYS A 199 -1.62 -2.72 0.80
C LYS A 199 -0.59 -1.67 0.37
N ILE A 200 0.13 -1.97 -0.71
CA ILE A 200 1.17 -1.11 -1.28
C ILE A 200 0.57 0.14 -1.94
N ILE A 201 -0.49 -0.04 -2.73
CA ILE A 201 -1.14 1.01 -3.52
C ILE A 201 -1.73 2.13 -2.66
N ARG A 202 -2.09 1.86 -1.40
CA ARG A 202 -2.53 2.90 -0.45
C ARG A 202 -1.47 3.98 -0.24
N ASN A 203 -0.19 3.64 -0.40
CA ASN A 203 0.94 4.57 -0.27
C ASN A 203 1.24 5.34 -1.57
N LEU A 204 0.51 5.09 -2.66
CA LEU A 204 0.71 5.72 -3.97
C LEU A 204 -0.28 6.86 -4.23
N LYS A 205 -0.50 7.72 -3.24
CA LYS A 205 -1.47 8.83 -3.33
C LYS A 205 -1.15 9.87 -4.42
N GLY A 206 0.09 9.88 -4.91
CA GLY A 206 0.54 10.73 -6.01
C GLY A 206 0.31 10.17 -7.41
N LEU A 207 -0.12 8.91 -7.54
CA LEU A 207 -0.19 8.21 -8.82
C LEU A 207 -1.22 8.84 -9.75
N ARG A 208 -0.81 9.15 -10.97
CA ARG A 208 -1.62 9.78 -12.03
C ARG A 208 -1.87 8.84 -13.21
N SER A 209 -0.98 7.89 -13.45
CA SER A 209 -1.09 6.89 -14.52
C SER A 209 -0.83 5.49 -13.95
N LEU A 210 -1.71 4.55 -14.28
CA LEU A 210 -1.56 3.15 -13.93
C LEU A 210 -1.90 2.30 -15.15
N ASN A 211 -0.92 1.54 -15.64
CA ASN A 211 -1.10 0.58 -16.72
C ASN A 211 -1.03 -0.84 -16.16
N LEU A 212 -2.14 -1.56 -16.28
CA LEU A 212 -2.34 -2.95 -15.88
C LEU A 212 -2.75 -3.82 -17.10
N LYS A 213 -2.41 -3.38 -18.31
CA LYS A 213 -2.66 -4.13 -19.54
C LYS A 213 -2.01 -5.51 -19.52
N TYR A 214 -2.62 -6.50 -20.19
CA TYR A 214 -2.09 -7.86 -20.35
C TYR A 214 -1.90 -8.68 -19.05
N ASN A 215 -2.63 -8.38 -17.97
CA ASN A 215 -2.44 -9.03 -16.66
C ASN A 215 -3.44 -10.14 -16.33
N LYS A 216 -4.24 -10.60 -17.30
CA LYS A 216 -5.25 -11.67 -17.13
C LYS A 216 -6.20 -11.43 -15.93
N LEU A 217 -6.46 -10.17 -15.60
CA LEU A 217 -7.33 -9.79 -14.49
C LEU A 217 -8.76 -10.26 -14.76
N LYS A 218 -9.29 -11.12 -13.90
CA LYS A 218 -10.69 -11.59 -13.99
C LYS A 218 -11.69 -10.60 -13.40
N GLU A 219 -11.25 -9.85 -12.39
CA GLU A 219 -12.04 -8.85 -11.72
C GLU A 219 -11.38 -7.48 -11.87
N PHE A 220 -12.20 -6.43 -11.86
CA PHE A 220 -11.70 -5.08 -11.76
C PHE A 220 -10.96 -4.89 -10.42
N PRO A 221 -9.72 -4.35 -10.41
CA PRO A 221 -8.97 -4.23 -9.17
C PRO A 221 -9.63 -3.29 -8.14
N ARG A 222 -10.16 -3.86 -7.04
CA ARG A 222 -10.87 -3.09 -6.00
C ARG A 222 -10.01 -2.06 -5.26
N PHE A 223 -8.68 -2.16 -5.34
CA PHE A 223 -7.75 -1.25 -4.68
C PHE A 223 -7.64 0.12 -5.34
N ILE A 224 -8.12 0.29 -6.58
CA ILE A 224 -8.04 1.56 -7.32
C ILE A 224 -8.67 2.72 -6.55
N LYS A 225 -9.65 2.45 -5.67
CA LYS A 225 -10.34 3.47 -4.86
C LYS A 225 -9.38 4.30 -4.01
N TYR A 226 -8.16 3.80 -3.75
CA TYR A 226 -7.15 4.54 -3.01
C TYR A 226 -6.38 5.56 -3.86
N LEU A 227 -6.53 5.53 -5.18
CA LEU A 227 -5.80 6.32 -6.18
C LEU A 227 -6.64 7.50 -6.67
N THR A 228 -7.06 8.38 -5.76
CA THR A 228 -8.00 9.48 -6.05
C THR A 228 -7.45 10.55 -7.02
N ARG A 229 -6.13 10.55 -7.27
CA ARG A 229 -5.44 11.43 -8.25
C ARG A 229 -5.19 10.76 -9.61
N LEU A 230 -5.65 9.52 -9.79
CA LEU A 230 -5.44 8.78 -11.03
C LEU A 230 -6.19 9.45 -12.18
N LYS A 231 -5.48 9.73 -13.26
CA LYS A 231 -5.99 10.36 -14.48
C LYS A 231 -6.09 9.38 -15.65
N TYR A 232 -5.19 8.41 -15.69
CA TYR A 232 -5.09 7.41 -16.76
C TYR A 232 -5.08 6.02 -16.14
N LEU A 233 -6.02 5.17 -16.57
CA LEU A 233 -6.10 3.77 -16.18
C LEU A 233 -6.23 2.90 -17.43
N ASP A 234 -5.23 2.07 -17.69
CA ASP A 234 -5.27 1.06 -18.76
C ASP A 234 -5.45 -0.32 -18.13
N LEU A 235 -6.61 -0.93 -18.40
CA LEU A 235 -6.98 -2.29 -18.03
C LEU A 235 -7.26 -3.13 -19.28
N SER A 236 -6.80 -2.71 -20.45
CA SER A 236 -7.05 -3.42 -21.69
C SER A 236 -6.38 -4.79 -21.72
N ASN A 237 -6.90 -5.69 -22.56
CA ASN A 237 -6.37 -7.05 -22.72
C ASN A 237 -6.32 -7.83 -21.39
N ASN A 238 -7.44 -7.82 -20.67
CA ASN A 238 -7.66 -8.59 -19.45
C ASN A 238 -8.89 -9.51 -19.63
N GLN A 239 -9.43 -10.05 -18.53
CA GLN A 239 -10.58 -10.94 -18.53
C GLN A 239 -11.75 -10.37 -17.70
N ILE A 240 -11.77 -9.05 -17.50
CA ILE A 240 -12.72 -8.36 -16.62
C ILE A 240 -14.12 -8.48 -17.20
N SER A 241 -15.07 -8.98 -16.39
CA SER A 241 -16.47 -9.15 -16.79
C SER A 241 -17.39 -8.03 -16.30
N GLU A 242 -16.97 -7.28 -15.27
CA GLU A 242 -17.78 -6.24 -14.64
C GLU A 242 -16.95 -5.01 -14.24
N ILE A 243 -17.58 -3.84 -14.28
CA ILE A 243 -17.06 -2.61 -13.70
C ILE A 243 -17.70 -2.46 -12.31
N PRO A 244 -16.91 -2.24 -11.24
CA PRO A 244 -17.42 -2.23 -9.88
C PRO A 244 -18.03 -0.87 -9.53
N THR A 245 -18.95 -0.86 -8.57
CA THR A 245 -19.63 0.37 -8.11
C THR A 245 -18.66 1.43 -7.56
N ASN A 246 -17.52 1.00 -7.00
CA ASN A 246 -16.50 1.91 -6.47
C ASN A 246 -15.62 2.58 -7.53
N ILE A 247 -15.91 2.41 -8.82
CA ILE A 247 -15.26 3.19 -9.88
C ILE A 247 -15.51 4.69 -9.70
N THR A 248 -16.64 5.07 -9.10
CA THR A 248 -17.02 6.45 -8.77
C THR A 248 -16.00 7.17 -7.88
N GLU A 249 -15.15 6.44 -7.14
CA GLU A 249 -14.09 7.01 -6.31
C GLU A 249 -12.95 7.64 -7.15
N LEU A 250 -12.85 7.28 -8.43
CA LEU A 250 -11.84 7.78 -9.35
C LEU A 250 -12.23 9.13 -9.96
N ASN A 251 -12.54 10.10 -9.10
CA ASN A 251 -13.03 11.43 -9.49
C ASN A 251 -12.08 12.20 -10.44
N SER A 252 -10.78 11.91 -10.40
CA SER A 252 -9.78 12.55 -11.28
C SER A 252 -9.59 11.85 -12.63
N LEU A 253 -10.28 10.72 -12.86
CA LEU A 253 -10.04 9.88 -14.02
C LEU A 253 -10.48 10.58 -15.30
N THR A 254 -9.57 10.64 -16.27
CA THR A 254 -9.81 11.29 -17.56
C THR A 254 -9.80 10.31 -18.72
N HIS A 255 -9.05 9.22 -18.59
CA HIS A 255 -8.93 8.19 -19.63
C HIS A 255 -9.03 6.82 -18.98
N LEU A 256 -9.95 6.01 -19.47
CA LEU A 256 -10.15 4.62 -19.07
C LEU A 256 -10.14 3.73 -20.30
N ASP A 257 -9.18 2.80 -20.36
CA ASP A 257 -9.14 1.75 -21.38
C ASP A 257 -9.51 0.40 -20.77
N LEU A 258 -10.63 -0.16 -21.24
CA LEU A 258 -11.15 -1.48 -20.90
C LEU A 258 -11.30 -2.35 -22.16
N SER A 259 -10.65 -1.97 -23.27
CA SER A 259 -10.74 -2.75 -24.50
C SER A 259 -10.17 -4.16 -24.34
N TRP A 260 -10.64 -5.11 -25.14
CA TRP A 260 -10.22 -6.52 -25.04
C TRP A 260 -10.44 -7.10 -23.63
N ASN A 261 -11.69 -7.04 -23.16
CA ASN A 261 -12.16 -7.65 -21.92
C ASN A 261 -13.44 -8.46 -22.19
N ASN A 262 -14.11 -8.92 -21.12
CA ASN A 262 -15.33 -9.72 -21.20
C ASN A 262 -16.57 -8.96 -20.70
N LEU A 263 -16.58 -7.62 -20.76
CA LEU A 263 -17.69 -6.80 -20.25
C LEU A 263 -18.97 -7.09 -21.04
N GLN A 264 -20.08 -7.32 -20.32
CA GLN A 264 -21.39 -7.57 -20.92
C GLN A 264 -22.29 -6.33 -20.95
N TYR A 265 -22.04 -5.39 -20.03
CA TYR A 265 -22.75 -4.12 -19.93
C TYR A 265 -21.82 -3.05 -19.38
N ILE A 266 -22.25 -1.79 -19.48
CA ILE A 266 -21.60 -0.65 -18.84
C ILE A 266 -22.57 -0.15 -17.77
N PRO A 267 -22.15 -0.09 -16.50
CA PRO A 267 -23.04 0.30 -15.41
C PRO A 267 -23.20 1.83 -15.35
N ASP A 268 -24.30 2.30 -14.75
CA ASP A 268 -24.60 3.73 -14.62
C ASP A 268 -23.57 4.48 -13.77
N GLU A 269 -22.82 3.78 -12.91
CA GLU A 269 -21.75 4.36 -12.10
C GLU A 269 -20.65 5.02 -12.94
N ILE A 270 -20.48 4.62 -14.21
CA ILE A 270 -19.56 5.30 -15.13
C ILE A 270 -19.94 6.77 -15.34
N LEU A 271 -21.23 7.10 -15.20
CA LEU A 271 -21.77 8.45 -15.39
C LEU A 271 -21.32 9.40 -14.27
N HIS A 272 -20.90 8.87 -13.12
CA HIS A 272 -20.37 9.66 -12.01
C HIS A 272 -18.90 10.07 -12.19
N LEU A 273 -18.21 9.57 -13.22
CA LEU A 273 -16.84 9.98 -13.56
C LEU A 273 -16.83 11.35 -14.24
N SER A 274 -17.04 12.40 -13.44
CA SER A 274 -17.22 13.79 -13.91
C SER A 274 -16.08 14.37 -14.75
N ASN A 275 -14.86 13.83 -14.63
CA ASN A 275 -13.68 14.28 -15.38
C ASN A 275 -13.33 13.39 -16.59
N LEU A 276 -14.14 12.35 -16.86
CA LEU A 276 -13.85 11.40 -17.92
C LEU A 276 -13.91 12.09 -19.29
N LYS A 277 -12.87 11.92 -20.09
CA LYS A 277 -12.74 12.47 -21.44
C LYS A 277 -12.72 11.39 -22.51
N SER A 278 -12.23 10.21 -22.15
CA SER A 278 -12.12 9.07 -23.06
C SER A 278 -12.44 7.76 -22.35
N LEU A 279 -13.30 6.95 -22.97
CA LEU A 279 -13.62 5.59 -22.56
C LEU A 279 -13.46 4.66 -23.76
N ASN A 280 -12.58 3.67 -23.64
CA ASN A 280 -12.40 2.62 -24.65
C ASN A 280 -12.94 1.29 -24.12
N VAL A 281 -13.95 0.76 -24.79
CA VAL A 281 -14.59 -0.53 -24.47
C VAL A 281 -14.66 -1.46 -25.69
N ARG A 282 -13.84 -1.19 -26.71
CA ARG A 282 -13.72 -2.04 -27.91
C ARG A 282 -13.42 -3.49 -27.56
N TYR A 283 -13.89 -4.41 -28.39
CA TYR A 283 -13.61 -5.84 -28.22
C TYR A 283 -14.06 -6.36 -26.84
N ASN A 284 -15.26 -5.94 -26.40
CA ASN A 284 -16.01 -6.53 -25.29
C ASN A 284 -17.28 -7.22 -25.83
N ARG A 285 -18.11 -7.78 -24.93
CA ARG A 285 -19.36 -8.49 -25.27
C ARG A 285 -20.60 -7.67 -24.89
N ILE A 286 -20.57 -6.38 -25.19
CA ILE A 286 -21.56 -5.43 -24.71
C ILE A 286 -22.84 -5.55 -25.54
N GLU A 287 -23.89 -6.14 -24.98
CA GLU A 287 -25.17 -6.38 -25.68
C GLU A 287 -26.22 -5.30 -25.37
N HIS A 288 -26.13 -4.60 -24.21
CA HIS A 288 -27.19 -3.71 -23.72
C HIS A 288 -26.77 -2.30 -23.24
N ALA A 289 -25.54 -1.85 -23.45
CA ALA A 289 -25.06 -0.58 -22.84
C ALA A 289 -25.45 0.72 -23.56
N ARG A 290 -26.58 0.77 -24.28
CA ARG A 290 -26.91 1.92 -25.14
C ARG A 290 -27.09 3.21 -24.35
N GLU A 291 -27.74 3.18 -23.18
CA GLU A 291 -28.11 4.39 -22.46
C GLU A 291 -26.90 5.12 -21.84
N PRO A 292 -26.02 4.46 -21.05
CA PRO A 292 -24.89 5.16 -20.43
C PRO A 292 -23.90 5.68 -21.45
N LEU A 293 -23.57 4.86 -22.47
CA LEU A 293 -22.63 5.24 -23.53
C LEU A 293 -23.18 6.38 -24.39
N SER A 294 -24.48 6.39 -24.67
CA SER A 294 -25.11 7.50 -25.40
C SER A 294 -25.10 8.79 -24.59
N TYR A 295 -25.35 8.71 -23.29
CA TYR A 295 -25.26 9.88 -22.40
C TYR A 295 -23.84 10.44 -22.37
N LEU A 296 -22.83 9.60 -22.14
CA LEU A 296 -21.42 10.04 -22.12
C LEU A 296 -21.01 10.69 -23.44
N LYS A 297 -21.42 10.11 -24.59
CA LYS A 297 -21.15 10.70 -25.91
C LYS A 297 -21.78 12.09 -26.09
N LYS A 298 -23.00 12.31 -25.57
CA LYS A 298 -23.65 13.63 -25.57
C LYS A 298 -22.91 14.65 -24.70
N GLN A 299 -22.23 14.22 -23.64
CA GLN A 299 -21.37 15.06 -22.81
C GLN A 299 -20.00 15.37 -23.45
N GLY A 300 -19.77 14.96 -24.70
CA GLY A 300 -18.52 15.22 -25.42
C GLY A 300 -17.38 14.24 -25.09
N ILE A 301 -17.68 13.15 -24.39
CA ILE A 301 -16.70 12.11 -24.06
C ILE A 301 -16.41 11.27 -25.30
N GLN A 302 -15.12 11.02 -25.57
CA GLN A 302 -14.69 10.16 -26.66
C GLN A 302 -14.94 8.70 -26.28
N ILE A 303 -15.88 8.05 -26.98
CA ILE A 303 -16.24 6.65 -26.76
C ILE A 303 -15.73 5.79 -27.91
N TYR A 304 -14.96 4.76 -27.59
CA TYR A 304 -14.52 3.75 -28.53
C TYR A 304 -15.27 2.44 -28.25
N LEU A 305 -16.10 2.04 -29.21
CA LEU A 305 -16.90 0.82 -29.21
C LEU A 305 -16.33 -0.19 -30.21
#